data_AF-F8E849-F1
#
_entry.id   AF-F8E849-F1
#
_cell.length_a   1.000
_cell.length_b   1.000
_cell.length_c   1.000
_cell.angle_alpha   90.00
_cell.angle_beta   90.00
_cell.angle_gamma   90.00
#
_symmetry.space_group_name_H-M   'P 1'
#
loop_
_entity.id
_entity.type
_entity.pdbx_description
1 polymer ?
#
loop_
_entity_poly.entity_id
_entity_poly.type
_entity_poly.pdbx_seq_one_letter_code
_entity_poly.pdbx_strand_id
1 'polypeptide(L)'
;MWSKNFYFSVLLIFCTALFISACAMNSQSVSGKSSDVQLKKAAEHPVDMENKDCSECHSEMTPDLYKEWEKSLHGLAMVKCQVCHGSQDNFVATPPNETCRGCHAKQYSHNPQPEKSCSSCHKEHRFAYHK
;
A
#
# COMPACT_ATOMS: atom_id res chain seq x y z
N MET A 1 25.46 -71.21 -0.70
CA MET A 1 24.07 -70.69 -0.74
C MET A 1 24.07 -69.33 -0.05
N TRP A 2 24.06 -68.25 -0.83
CA TRP A 2 24.20 -66.88 -0.30
C TRP A 2 22.90 -66.43 0.37
N SER A 3 22.99 -65.94 1.60
CA SER A 3 21.83 -65.54 2.40
C SER A 3 21.15 -64.31 1.80
N LYS A 4 19.83 -64.38 1.63
CA LYS A 4 18.94 -63.34 1.09
C LYS A 4 19.08 -61.95 1.75
N ASN A 5 19.74 -61.88 2.90
CA ASN A 5 19.97 -60.65 3.67
C ASN A 5 21.11 -59.78 3.13
N PHE A 6 22.04 -60.34 2.33
CA PHE A 6 23.12 -59.55 1.71
C PHE A 6 22.59 -58.68 0.55
N TYR A 7 21.64 -59.21 -0.21
CA TYR A 7 21.00 -58.50 -1.31
C TYR A 7 20.08 -57.36 -0.83
N PHE A 8 19.46 -57.51 0.35
CA PHE A 8 18.57 -56.48 0.90
C PHE A 8 19.34 -55.24 1.38
N SER A 9 20.55 -55.41 1.94
CA SER A 9 21.41 -54.28 2.35
C SER A 9 22.06 -53.54 1.18
N VAL A 10 22.37 -54.22 0.07
CA VAL A 10 22.96 -53.56 -1.12
C VAL A 10 21.89 -52.82 -1.93
N LEU A 11 20.64 -53.31 -1.98
CA LEU A 11 19.53 -52.66 -2.67
C LEU A 11 19.10 -51.35 -1.97
N LEU A 12 19.21 -51.29 -0.64
CA LEU A 12 18.78 -50.12 0.15
C LEU A 12 19.78 -48.95 0.07
N ILE A 13 21.07 -49.23 -0.17
CA ILE A 13 22.12 -48.22 -0.35
C ILE A 13 22.09 -47.61 -1.76
N PHE A 14 21.62 -48.34 -2.78
CA PHE A 14 21.46 -47.82 -4.14
C PHE A 14 20.21 -46.92 -4.32
N CYS A 15 19.18 -47.07 -3.50
CA CYS A 15 17.98 -46.22 -3.56
C CYS A 15 18.19 -44.81 -2.96
N THR A 16 19.13 -44.61 -2.04
CA THR A 16 19.38 -43.30 -1.43
C THR A 16 20.33 -42.41 -2.23
N ALA A 17 21.11 -42.99 -3.16
CA ALA A 17 22.04 -42.24 -4.00
C ALA A 17 21.41 -41.65 -5.29
N LEU A 18 20.13 -41.93 -5.58
CA LEU A 18 19.42 -41.44 -6.77
C LEU A 18 18.44 -40.28 -6.51
N PHE A 19 18.44 -39.69 -5.30
CA PHE A 19 17.54 -38.57 -4.95
C PHE A 19 18.25 -37.25 -4.60
N ILE A 20 19.57 -37.12 -4.79
CA ILE A 20 20.34 -35.88 -4.52
C ILE A 20 20.84 -35.21 -5.81
N SER A 21 20.14 -35.38 -6.94
CA SER A 21 20.56 -34.78 -8.21
C SER A 21 19.41 -34.14 -8.98
N ALA A 22 18.60 -33.31 -8.31
CA ALA A 22 17.56 -32.52 -8.96
C ALA A 22 17.44 -31.06 -8.45
N CYS A 23 18.43 -30.53 -7.74
CA CYS A 23 18.46 -29.11 -7.33
C CYS A 23 19.70 -28.37 -7.84
N ALA A 24 20.30 -28.78 -8.96
CA ALA A 24 21.20 -27.91 -9.72
C ALA A 24 20.33 -26.98 -10.58
N MET A 25 19.66 -26.03 -9.95
CA MET A 25 19.01 -24.94 -10.66
C MET A 25 20.10 -24.08 -11.30
N ASN A 26 20.21 -24.27 -12.61
CA ASN A 26 20.76 -23.38 -13.61
C ASN A 26 20.42 -21.91 -13.28
N SER A 27 21.31 -21.20 -12.58
CA SER A 27 21.26 -19.74 -12.49
C SER A 27 21.68 -19.14 -13.83
N GLN A 28 20.76 -19.15 -14.79
CA GLN A 28 20.83 -18.20 -15.88
C GLN A 28 20.59 -16.82 -15.29
N SER A 29 21.65 -16.02 -15.25
CA SER A 29 21.54 -14.57 -15.15
C SER A 29 20.75 -14.08 -16.36
N VAL A 30 19.44 -14.09 -16.24
CA VAL A 30 18.58 -13.24 -17.06
C VAL A 30 18.98 -11.82 -16.68
N SER A 31 19.91 -11.26 -17.44
CA SER A 31 20.06 -9.82 -17.63
C SER A 31 18.79 -9.33 -18.34
N GLY A 32 17.66 -9.51 -17.67
CA GLY A 32 16.45 -8.80 -17.95
C GLY A 32 16.81 -7.37 -17.65
N LYS A 33 16.82 -6.56 -18.70
CA LYS A 33 16.66 -5.11 -18.62
C LYS A 33 15.56 -4.88 -17.60
N SER A 34 15.97 -4.65 -16.34
CA SER A 34 15.10 -4.13 -15.31
C SER A 34 14.60 -2.86 -15.94
N SER A 35 13.38 -2.89 -16.44
CA SER A 35 12.65 -1.67 -16.67
C SER A 35 12.73 -1.00 -15.32
N ASP A 36 13.61 0.00 -15.21
CA ASP A 36 13.49 1.12 -14.29
C ASP A 36 12.02 1.55 -14.39
N VAL A 37 11.16 0.89 -13.62
CA VAL A 37 10.01 1.55 -13.04
C VAL A 37 10.67 2.45 -12.03
N GLN A 38 11.18 3.57 -12.56
CA GLN A 38 11.65 4.70 -11.81
C GLN A 38 10.49 5.03 -10.89
N LEU A 39 10.58 4.54 -9.65
CA LEU A 39 9.57 4.75 -8.63
C LEU A 39 9.45 6.26 -8.58
N LYS A 40 8.35 6.82 -9.09
CA LYS A 40 8.14 8.26 -9.01
C LYS A 40 8.27 8.59 -7.53
N LYS A 41 9.32 9.33 -7.20
CA LYS A 41 9.53 9.89 -5.86
C LYS A 41 8.18 10.47 -5.46
N ALA A 42 7.61 9.98 -4.36
CA ALA A 42 6.34 10.47 -3.87
C ALA A 42 6.45 11.99 -3.73
N ALA A 43 5.38 12.71 -4.08
CA ALA A 43 5.41 14.15 -3.97
C ALA A 43 5.66 14.49 -2.49
N GLU A 44 6.71 15.27 -2.23
CA GLU A 44 6.99 15.75 -0.89
C GLU A 44 6.12 16.99 -0.62
N HIS A 45 5.80 17.24 0.65
CA HIS A 45 5.17 18.49 1.05
C HIS A 45 6.10 19.66 0.67
N PRO A 46 5.59 20.77 0.09
CA PRO A 46 6.43 21.82 -0.49
C PRO A 46 7.24 22.63 0.53
N VAL A 47 6.98 22.44 1.82
CA VAL A 47 7.67 23.11 2.93
C VAL A 47 8.08 22.05 3.95
N ASP A 48 9.26 22.19 4.53
CA ASP A 48 9.69 21.35 5.65
C ASP A 48 8.77 21.59 6.86
N MET A 49 8.19 20.52 7.39
CA MET A 49 7.23 20.57 8.49
C MET A 49 7.93 20.47 9.84
N GLU A 50 9.24 20.19 9.90
CA GLU A 50 10.00 20.09 11.16
C GLU A 50 9.34 19.14 12.20
N ASN A 51 8.69 18.07 11.72
CA ASN A 51 7.89 17.12 12.51
C ASN A 51 6.63 17.69 13.19
N LYS A 52 6.14 18.86 12.79
CA LYS A 52 4.88 19.45 13.26
C LYS A 52 3.67 18.72 12.68
N ASP A 53 2.55 18.72 13.41
CA ASP A 53 1.26 18.30 12.84
C ASP A 53 0.80 19.35 11.80
N CYS A 54 0.13 18.91 10.72
CA CYS A 54 -0.33 19.81 9.64
C CYS A 54 -1.14 21.00 10.16
N SER A 55 -2.00 20.76 11.16
CA SER A 55 -2.88 21.78 11.76
C SER A 55 -2.14 22.91 12.46
N GLU A 56 -0.91 22.69 12.92
CA GLU A 56 -0.11 23.73 13.60
C GLU A 56 0.14 24.94 12.70
N CYS A 57 0.29 24.73 11.39
CA CYS A 57 0.44 25.82 10.43
C CYS A 57 -0.84 26.06 9.62
N HIS A 58 -1.55 25.00 9.22
CA HIS A 58 -2.68 25.14 8.29
C HIS A 58 -3.93 25.78 8.88
N SER A 59 -4.03 25.87 10.22
CA SER A 59 -5.05 26.68 10.89
C SER A 59 -4.91 28.18 10.59
N GLU A 60 -3.70 28.65 10.28
CA GLU A 60 -3.39 30.04 9.94
C GLU A 60 -3.11 30.23 8.45
N MET A 61 -2.41 29.28 7.81
CA MET A 61 -2.00 29.36 6.40
C MET A 61 -3.17 29.10 5.44
N THR A 62 -4.11 28.22 5.83
CA THR A 62 -5.30 27.87 5.04
C THR A 62 -6.53 27.81 5.94
N PRO A 63 -6.91 28.93 6.58
CA PRO A 63 -7.86 28.94 7.68
C PRO A 63 -9.25 28.46 7.27
N ASP A 64 -9.67 28.71 6.03
CA ASP A 64 -10.97 28.29 5.53
C ASP A 64 -11.03 26.77 5.36
N LEU A 65 -10.01 26.16 4.74
CA LEU A 65 -9.92 24.71 4.59
C LEU A 65 -9.82 24.00 5.94
N TYR A 66 -9.04 24.56 6.86
CA TYR A 66 -8.93 24.04 8.22
C TYR A 66 -10.30 24.07 8.93
N LYS A 67 -11.01 25.20 8.89
CA LYS A 67 -12.35 25.34 9.51
C LYS A 67 -13.39 24.44 8.87
N GLU A 68 -13.30 24.18 7.57
CA GLU A 68 -14.16 23.20 6.90
C GLU A 68 -13.91 21.82 7.48
N TRP A 69 -12.65 21.37 7.48
CA TRP A 69 -12.27 20.07 8.03
C TRP A 69 -12.71 19.94 9.48
N GLU A 70 -12.40 20.94 10.31
CA GLU A 70 -12.72 21.00 11.74
C GLU A 70 -14.22 20.80 12.00
N LYS A 71 -15.07 21.39 11.15
CA LYS A 71 -16.55 21.28 11.26
C LYS A 71 -17.12 20.04 10.58
N SER A 72 -16.31 19.31 9.81
CA SER A 72 -16.74 18.08 9.14
C SER A 72 -16.81 16.90 10.10
N LEU A 73 -17.48 15.82 9.69
CA LEU A 73 -17.49 14.58 10.48
C LEU A 73 -16.09 13.99 10.69
N HIS A 74 -15.17 14.19 9.75
CA HIS A 74 -13.78 13.74 9.89
C HIS A 74 -13.02 14.57 10.92
N GLY A 75 -13.23 15.88 10.97
CA GLY A 75 -12.65 16.75 12.01
C GLY A 75 -13.23 16.45 13.39
N LEU A 76 -14.55 16.31 13.50
CA LEU A 76 -15.22 15.92 14.75
C LEU A 76 -14.77 14.54 15.27
N ALA A 77 -14.42 13.62 14.35
CA ALA A 77 -13.86 12.31 14.67
C ALA A 77 -12.32 12.33 14.82
N MET A 78 -11.68 13.50 14.77
CA MET A 78 -10.24 13.68 14.91
C MET A 78 -9.39 12.91 13.89
N VAL A 79 -9.92 12.68 12.67
CA VAL A 79 -9.15 12.13 11.56
C VAL A 79 -8.17 13.17 11.07
N LYS A 80 -6.89 12.99 11.43
CA LYS A 80 -5.82 13.92 11.09
C LYS A 80 -5.59 14.01 9.58
N CYS A 81 -5.09 15.15 9.11
CA CYS A 81 -4.87 15.47 7.69
C CYS A 81 -4.04 14.39 6.97
N GLN A 82 -2.98 13.90 7.61
CA GLN A 82 -2.06 12.90 7.07
C GLN A 82 -2.70 11.54 6.80
N VAL A 83 -3.85 11.24 7.41
CA VAL A 83 -4.58 9.98 7.14
C VAL A 83 -5.02 9.95 5.67
N CYS A 84 -5.35 11.12 5.11
CA CYS A 84 -5.78 11.23 3.73
C CYS A 84 -4.67 11.73 2.79
N HIS A 85 -3.96 12.77 3.22
CA HIS A 85 -2.98 13.48 2.41
C HIS A 85 -1.56 12.94 2.53
N GLY A 86 -1.28 12.03 3.47
CA GLY A 86 0.07 11.57 3.75
C GLY A 86 0.86 12.55 4.65
N SER A 87 2.07 12.12 4.98
CA SER A 87 3.08 12.89 5.70
C SER A 87 3.93 13.73 4.74
N GLN A 88 4.93 14.45 5.27
CA GLN A 88 5.87 15.25 4.49
C GLN A 88 6.49 14.50 3.31
N ASP A 89 6.90 13.25 3.49
CA ASP A 89 7.66 12.51 2.48
C ASP A 89 6.77 11.83 1.41
N ASN A 90 5.46 11.81 1.61
CA ASN A 90 4.51 11.13 0.73
C ASN A 90 3.20 11.91 0.55
N PHE A 91 3.31 13.23 0.58
CA PHE A 91 2.19 14.14 0.50
C PHE A 91 1.46 14.06 -0.84
N VAL A 92 0.13 14.05 -0.79
CA VAL A 92 -0.75 14.17 -1.95
C VAL A 92 -1.80 15.24 -1.69
N ALA A 93 -1.84 16.25 -2.55
CA ALA A 93 -2.82 17.34 -2.43
C ALA A 93 -4.26 16.84 -2.64
N THR A 94 -4.45 15.85 -3.51
CA THR A 94 -5.74 15.20 -3.75
C THR A 94 -5.61 13.69 -3.49
N PRO A 95 -6.21 13.17 -2.42
CA PRO A 95 -6.15 11.76 -2.09
C PRO A 95 -6.80 10.89 -3.18
N PRO A 96 -6.23 9.72 -3.50
CA PRO A 96 -6.86 8.77 -4.41
C PRO A 96 -8.06 8.06 -3.75
N ASN A 97 -8.91 7.43 -4.55
CA ASN A 97 -10.11 6.73 -4.06
C ASN A 97 -9.77 5.59 -3.08
N GLU A 98 -8.59 4.99 -3.21
CA GLU A 98 -8.09 3.93 -2.35
C GLU A 98 -7.93 4.40 -0.90
N THR A 99 -7.57 5.66 -0.69
CA THR A 99 -7.52 6.28 0.64
C THR A 99 -8.90 6.27 1.29
N CYS A 100 -9.93 6.66 0.54
CA CYS A 100 -11.32 6.62 1.03
C CYS A 100 -11.78 5.19 1.33
N ARG A 101 -11.41 4.23 0.46
CA ARG A 101 -11.75 2.81 0.60
C ARG A 101 -11.27 2.21 1.92
N GLY A 102 -10.13 2.68 2.44
CA GLY A 102 -9.55 2.18 3.70
C GLY A 102 -10.55 2.18 4.86
N CYS A 103 -11.42 3.20 4.93
CA CYS A 103 -12.48 3.30 5.94
C CYS A 103 -13.90 3.08 5.36
N HIS A 104 -14.10 3.41 4.08
CA HIS A 104 -15.42 3.38 3.41
C HIS A 104 -15.56 2.22 2.41
N ALA A 105 -15.03 1.03 2.74
CA ALA A 105 -15.04 -0.13 1.85
C ALA A 105 -16.44 -0.50 1.35
N LYS A 106 -17.46 -0.40 2.21
CA LYS A 106 -18.86 -0.67 1.84
C LYS A 106 -19.40 0.33 0.83
N GLN A 107 -19.13 1.63 0.99
CA GLN A 107 -19.58 2.65 0.05
C GLN A 107 -18.82 2.53 -1.28
N TYR A 108 -17.52 2.22 -1.21
CA TYR A 108 -16.68 2.02 -2.39
C TYR A 108 -17.25 0.93 -3.31
N SER A 109 -17.68 -0.22 -2.76
CA SER A 109 -18.23 -1.32 -3.56
C SER A 109 -19.57 -1.02 -4.22
N HIS A 110 -20.28 0.02 -3.77
CA HIS A 110 -21.58 0.43 -4.30
C HIS A 110 -21.51 1.77 -5.07
N ASN A 111 -20.32 2.28 -5.35
CA ASN A 111 -20.15 3.53 -6.10
C ASN A 111 -20.62 3.31 -7.55
N PRO A 112 -21.67 4.03 -8.03
CA PRO A 112 -22.14 3.90 -9.40
C PRO A 112 -21.19 4.53 -10.44
N GLN A 113 -20.14 5.23 -9.99
CA GLN A 113 -19.14 5.91 -10.83
C GLN A 113 -17.72 5.59 -10.35
N PRO A 114 -17.25 4.33 -10.44
CA PRO A 114 -15.97 3.89 -9.89
C PRO A 114 -14.76 4.60 -10.51
N GLU A 115 -14.89 5.04 -11.76
CA GLU A 115 -13.83 5.73 -12.52
C GLU A 115 -13.64 7.20 -12.10
N LYS A 116 -14.59 7.78 -11.36
CA LYS A 116 -14.50 9.17 -10.88
C LYS A 116 -13.91 9.21 -9.49
N SER A 117 -13.16 10.28 -9.19
CA SER A 117 -12.75 10.55 -7.81
C SER A 117 -13.98 10.63 -6.90
N CYS A 118 -13.92 10.02 -5.71
CA CYS A 118 -14.94 10.18 -4.66
C CYS A 118 -15.23 11.67 -4.42
N SER A 119 -14.19 12.49 -4.45
CA SER A 119 -14.29 13.93 -4.19
C SER A 119 -14.87 14.77 -5.32
N SER A 120 -15.04 14.18 -6.51
CA SER A 120 -15.75 14.86 -7.60
C SER A 120 -17.18 15.23 -7.21
N CYS A 121 -17.84 14.36 -6.44
CA CYS A 121 -19.18 14.57 -5.90
C CYS A 121 -19.16 14.87 -4.39
N HIS A 122 -18.29 14.21 -3.62
CA HIS A 122 -18.21 14.39 -2.16
C HIS A 122 -17.05 15.32 -1.78
N LYS A 123 -17.28 16.63 -1.81
CA LYS A 123 -16.23 17.63 -1.59
C LYS A 123 -15.45 17.40 -0.29
N GLU A 124 -14.13 17.40 -0.42
CA GLU A 124 -13.19 17.25 0.68
C GLU A 124 -13.43 18.33 1.73
N HIS A 125 -13.13 18.02 2.99
CA HIS A 125 -13.31 18.90 4.15
C HIS A 125 -14.74 19.39 4.41
N ARG A 126 -15.70 19.16 3.51
CA ARG A 126 -17.13 19.51 3.67
C ARG A 126 -18.05 18.30 3.52
N PHE A 127 -17.49 17.11 3.69
CA PHE A 127 -18.10 15.86 3.28
C PHE A 127 -19.54 15.74 3.83
N ALA A 128 -20.52 15.84 2.93
CA ALA A 128 -21.92 15.68 3.25
C ALA A 128 -22.32 14.22 2.99
N TYR A 129 -22.79 13.54 4.04
CA TYR A 129 -23.34 12.20 3.93
C TYR A 129 -24.71 12.26 3.23
N HIS A 130 -24.95 11.37 2.25
CA HIS A 130 -26.29 11.13 1.74
C HIS A 130 -27.02 10.22 2.72
N LYS A 131 -28.07 10.75 3.36
CA LYS A 131 -28.95 9.95 4.23
C LYS A 131 -29.71 8.90 3.46
#